data_AF-A0A7C4GUS9-F1
#
_entry.id   AF-A0A7C4GUS9-F1
#
_cell.length_a   1.000
_cell.length_b   1.000
_cell.length_c   1.000
_cell.angle_alpha   90.00
_cell.angle_beta   90.00
_cell.angle_gamma   90.00
#
_symmetry.space_group_name_H-M   'P 1'
#
loop_
_entity.id
_entity.type
_entity.pdbx_description
1 polymer ?
#
loop_
_entity_poly.entity_id
_entity_poly.type
_entity_poly.pdbx_seq_one_letter_code
_entity_poly.pdbx_strand_id
1 'polypeptide(L)'
;AITARQLESLIRIAEARARAALRTEVLAEDAEAAINIMKRSLEEVGIDLSSQKIDIDLIMTGKPKSLRDKLQILLSVLTEMERETGMVEKMALINRLEAEYNIPRNEIERLIMQLQREGTIYEPREGYLKKT
;
A
#
# COMPACT_ATOMS: atom_id res chain seq x y z
N ALA A 1 -13.24 -2.31 4.42
CA ALA A 1 -14.51 -2.97 4.75
C ALA A 1 -14.48 -4.39 4.19
N ILE A 2 -14.89 -5.40 4.97
CA ILE A 2 -15.14 -6.74 4.42
C ILE A 2 -16.35 -6.58 3.50
N THR A 3 -16.18 -6.89 2.23
CA THR A 3 -17.30 -6.84 1.27
C THR A 3 -18.19 -8.07 1.47
N ALA A 4 -19.48 -7.97 1.15
CA ALA A 4 -20.40 -9.11 1.21
C ALA A 4 -19.87 -10.32 0.42
N ARG A 5 -19.16 -10.08 -0.69
CA ARG A 5 -18.50 -11.11 -1.50
C ARG A 5 -17.39 -11.86 -0.76
N GLN A 6 -16.60 -11.17 0.07
CA GLN A 6 -15.54 -11.80 0.86
C GLN A 6 -16.12 -12.71 1.94
N LEU A 7 -17.23 -12.29 2.57
CA LEU A 7 -17.97 -13.13 3.51
C LEU A 7 -18.48 -14.41 2.82
N GLU A 8 -19.10 -14.26 1.65
CA GLU A 8 -19.60 -15.40 0.87
C GLU A 8 -18.48 -16.36 0.43
N SER A 9 -17.30 -15.83 0.12
CA SER A 9 -16.12 -16.64 -0.21
C SER A 9 -15.64 -17.48 0.98
N LEU A 10 -15.62 -16.88 2.18
CA LEU A 10 -15.27 -17.59 3.42
C LEU A 10 -16.25 -18.71 3.73
N ILE A 11 -17.56 -18.46 3.57
CA ILE A 11 -18.61 -19.47 3.75
C ILE A 11 -18.38 -20.64 2.80
N ARG A 12 -18.14 -20.37 1.51
CA ARG A 12 -17.89 -21.43 0.52
C ARG A 12 -16.68 -22.29 0.83
N ILE A 13 -15.58 -21.69 1.31
CA ILE A 13 -14.36 -22.43 1.69
C ILE A 13 -14.63 -23.30 2.93
N ALA A 14 -15.32 -22.76 3.94
CA ALA A 14 -15.66 -23.52 5.15
C ALA A 14 -16.56 -24.72 4.83
N GLU A 15 -17.60 -24.53 4.01
CA GLU A 15 -18.46 -25.63 3.55
C GLU A 15 -17.70 -26.65 2.71
N ALA A 16 -16.80 -26.21 1.83
CA ALA A 16 -16.00 -27.12 1.01
C ALA A 16 -15.09 -28.01 1.87
N ARG A 17 -14.49 -27.45 2.94
CA ARG A 17 -13.70 -28.22 3.90
C ARG A 17 -14.55 -29.22 4.68
N ALA A 18 -15.73 -28.82 5.15
CA ALA A 18 -16.66 -29.73 5.83
C ALA A 18 -17.06 -30.90 4.90
N ARG A 19 -17.39 -30.60 3.63
CA ARG A 19 -17.71 -31.63 2.61
C ARG A 19 -16.53 -32.55 2.33
N ALA A 20 -15.31 -32.03 2.22
CA ALA A 20 -14.11 -32.83 2.01
C ALA A 20 -13.81 -33.78 3.19
N ALA A 21 -14.21 -33.39 4.40
CA ALA A 21 -14.16 -34.22 5.60
C ALA A 21 -15.39 -35.15 5.76
N LEU A 22 -16.26 -35.26 4.73
CA LEU A 22 -17.50 -36.05 4.74
C LEU A 22 -18.49 -35.64 5.85
N ARG A 23 -18.48 -34.37 6.25
CA ARG A 23 -19.40 -33.82 7.25
C ARG A 23 -20.57 -33.11 6.59
N THR A 24 -21.74 -33.24 7.22
CA THR A 24 -22.97 -32.54 6.85
C THR A 24 -23.12 -31.18 7.53
N GLU A 25 -22.34 -30.93 8.58
CA GLU A 25 -22.34 -29.68 9.34
C GLU A 25 -20.95 -29.04 9.31
N VAL A 26 -20.94 -27.70 9.25
CA VAL A 26 -19.72 -26.89 9.31
C VAL A 26 -19.36 -26.66 10.78
N LEU A 27 -18.12 -26.95 11.17
CA LEU A 27 -17.64 -26.69 12.53
C LEU A 27 -16.83 -25.39 12.62
N ALA A 28 -16.59 -24.92 13.84
CA ALA A 28 -15.77 -23.73 14.10
C ALA A 28 -14.37 -23.84 13.46
N GLU A 29 -13.76 -25.02 13.49
CA GLU A 29 -12.47 -25.28 12.85
C GLU A 29 -12.48 -25.08 11.32
N ASP A 30 -13.62 -25.27 10.64
CA ASP A 30 -13.74 -25.02 9.21
C ASP A 30 -13.72 -23.54 8.89
N ALA A 31 -14.41 -22.75 9.72
CA ALA A 31 -14.38 -21.30 9.63
C ALA A 31 -12.98 -20.76 9.94
N GLU A 32 -12.31 -21.28 10.98
CA GLU A 32 -10.92 -20.92 11.30
C GLU A 32 -9.96 -21.24 10.16
N ALA A 33 -10.08 -22.42 9.54
CA ALA A 33 -9.28 -22.80 8.38
C ALA A 33 -9.54 -21.87 7.18
N ALA A 34 -10.81 -21.54 6.89
CA ALA A 34 -11.16 -20.61 5.82
C ALA A 34 -10.58 -19.21 6.07
N ILE A 35 -10.64 -18.71 7.31
CA ILE A 35 -10.04 -17.45 7.71
C ILE A 35 -8.53 -17.50 7.51
N ASN A 36 -7.86 -18.59 7.91
CA ASN A 36 -6.41 -18.73 7.77
C ASN A 36 -5.97 -18.78 6.30
N ILE A 37 -6.72 -19.45 5.43
CA ILE A 37 -6.47 -19.47 3.97
C ILE A 37 -6.62 -18.07 3.40
N MET A 38 -7.71 -17.37 3.73
CA MET A 38 -7.92 -15.99 3.29
C MET A 38 -6.80 -15.07 3.78
N LYS A 39 -6.37 -15.24 5.04
CA LYS A 39 -5.27 -14.46 5.61
C LYS A 39 -3.97 -14.65 4.83
N ARG A 40 -3.58 -15.89 4.58
CA ARG A 40 -2.38 -16.21 3.78
C ARG A 40 -2.47 -15.68 2.36
N SER A 41 -3.61 -15.85 1.70
CA SER A 41 -3.81 -15.33 0.34
C SER A 41 -3.67 -13.81 0.26
N LEU A 42 -4.09 -13.10 1.32
CA LEU A 42 -3.91 -11.67 1.46
C LEU A 42 -2.43 -11.32 1.73
N GLU A 43 -1.76 -12.05 2.63
CA GLU A 43 -0.32 -11.88 2.90
C GLU A 43 0.56 -12.06 1.65
N GLU A 44 0.27 -13.07 0.83
CA GLU A 44 0.99 -13.36 -0.43
C GLU A 44 0.92 -12.22 -1.43
N VAL A 45 -0.16 -11.43 -1.41
CA VAL A 45 -0.31 -10.23 -2.25
C VAL A 45 0.13 -8.95 -1.52
N GLY A 46 0.82 -9.08 -0.38
CA GLY A 46 1.39 -7.97 0.39
C GLY A 46 0.45 -7.31 1.39
N ILE A 47 -0.65 -7.98 1.77
CA ILE A 47 -1.63 -7.49 2.75
C ILE A 47 -1.35 -8.12 4.11
N ASP A 48 -0.70 -7.37 4.99
CA ASP A 48 -0.38 -7.79 6.36
C ASP A 48 -1.58 -7.60 7.31
N LEU A 49 -2.18 -8.72 7.72
CA LEU A 49 -3.34 -8.77 8.62
C LEU A 49 -2.96 -8.83 10.11
N SER A 50 -1.68 -8.97 10.43
CA SER A 50 -1.18 -9.07 11.81
C SER A 50 -1.18 -7.73 12.55
N SER A 51 -1.24 -6.62 11.82
CA SER A 51 -1.00 -5.27 12.36
C SER A 51 -2.14 -4.67 13.19
N GLN A 52 -3.32 -5.29 13.26
CA GLN A 52 -4.52 -4.80 13.99
C GLN A 52 -4.92 -3.33 13.72
N LYS A 53 -4.33 -2.67 12.72
CA LYS A 53 -4.69 -1.34 12.22
C LYS A 53 -5.04 -1.49 10.74
N ILE A 54 -6.32 -1.72 10.49
CA ILE A 54 -6.86 -1.76 9.13
C ILE A 54 -6.77 -0.35 8.55
N ASP A 55 -5.75 -0.10 7.74
CA ASP A 55 -5.62 1.12 6.94
C ASP A 55 -6.60 1.00 5.76
N ILE A 56 -7.86 1.40 5.99
CA ILE A 56 -9.02 1.30 5.06
C ILE A 56 -8.70 1.86 3.66
N ASP A 57 -7.73 2.77 3.61
CA ASP A 57 -7.20 3.41 2.42
C ASP A 57 -6.46 2.48 1.45
N LEU A 58 -5.85 1.39 1.95
CA LEU A 58 -5.22 0.36 1.12
C LEU A 58 -6.25 -0.39 0.27
N ILE A 59 -7.46 -0.60 0.78
CA ILE A 59 -8.54 -1.35 0.12
C ILE A 59 -9.19 -0.53 -1.01
N MET A 60 -9.25 0.81 -0.88
CA MET A 60 -9.93 1.68 -1.86
C MET A 60 -9.01 2.20 -2.98
N THR A 61 -7.70 2.29 -2.77
CA THR A 61 -6.76 2.86 -3.76
C THR A 61 -5.53 2.00 -4.04
N GLY A 62 -5.38 0.87 -3.35
CA GLY A 62 -4.18 0.04 -3.42
C GLY A 62 -2.97 0.59 -2.66
N LYS A 63 -3.07 1.74 -1.97
CA LYS A 63 -1.98 2.35 -1.18
C LYS A 63 -2.44 2.64 0.27
N PRO A 64 -1.66 2.27 1.31
CA PRO A 64 -1.96 2.62 2.71
C PRO A 64 -2.18 4.13 2.88
N LYS A 65 -2.96 4.56 3.87
CA LYS A 65 -3.24 5.99 4.11
C LYS A 65 -1.95 6.75 4.35
N SER A 66 -1.12 6.19 5.24
CA SER A 66 0.20 6.71 5.56
C SER A 66 1.09 6.86 4.33
N LEU A 67 1.04 5.90 3.40
CA LEU A 67 1.79 5.95 2.14
C LEU A 67 1.25 7.05 1.22
N ARG A 68 -0.08 7.16 1.12
CA ARG A 68 -0.75 8.16 0.28
C ARG A 68 -0.46 9.57 0.77
N ASP A 69 -0.55 9.79 2.07
CA ASP A 69 -0.25 11.07 2.71
C ASP A 69 1.21 11.46 2.45
N LYS A 70 2.15 10.51 2.59
CA LYS A 70 3.57 10.74 2.26
C LYS A 70 3.82 11.02 0.78
N LEU A 71 3.14 10.32 -0.13
CA LEU A 71 3.22 10.60 -1.58
C LEU A 71 2.67 11.98 -1.92
N GLN A 72 1.57 12.38 -1.28
CA GLN A 72 0.97 13.69 -1.47
C GLN A 72 1.90 14.80 -0.96
N ILE A 73 2.49 14.62 0.23
CA ILE A 73 3.49 15.54 0.80
C ILE A 73 4.70 15.66 -0.14
N LEU A 74 5.24 14.55 -0.63
CA LEU A 74 6.37 14.56 -1.56
C LEU A 74 6.03 15.35 -2.83
N LEU A 75 4.86 15.09 -3.44
CA LEU A 75 4.43 15.79 -4.64
C LEU A 75 4.16 17.29 -4.39
N SER A 76 3.65 17.67 -3.22
CA SER A 76 3.45 19.09 -2.89
C SER A 76 4.78 19.81 -2.73
N VAL A 77 5.74 19.23 -2.01
CA VAL A 77 7.08 19.82 -1.82
C VAL A 77 7.81 19.90 -3.15
N LEU A 78 7.74 18.85 -3.98
CA LEU A 78 8.31 18.86 -5.32
C LEU A 78 7.71 19.98 -6.18
N THR A 79 6.38 20.12 -6.19
CA THR A 79 5.71 21.16 -6.99
C THR A 79 6.03 22.57 -6.49
N GLU A 80 6.17 22.75 -5.18
CA GLU A 80 6.58 24.03 -4.58
C GLU A 80 8.00 24.41 -5.00
N MET A 81 8.95 23.50 -4.84
CA MET A 81 10.34 23.72 -5.27
C MET A 81 10.44 23.93 -6.79
N GLU A 82 9.67 23.17 -7.58
CA GLU A 82 9.63 23.31 -9.04
C GLU A 82 9.14 24.69 -9.48
N ARG A 83 8.20 25.32 -8.76
CA ARG A 83 7.74 26.68 -9.08
C ARG A 83 8.82 27.73 -8.92
N GLU A 84 9.75 27.53 -8.01
CA GLU A 84 10.83 28.48 -7.73
C GLU A 84 12.00 28.33 -8.71
N THR A 85 12.39 27.09 -9.01
CA THR A 85 13.63 26.79 -9.74
C THR A 85 13.42 26.15 -11.11
N GLY A 86 12.19 25.76 -11.46
CA GLY A 86 11.81 25.05 -12.69
C GLY A 86 12.22 23.58 -12.74
N MET A 87 13.21 23.16 -11.94
CA MET A 87 13.67 21.78 -11.74
C MET A 87 14.12 21.60 -10.29
N VAL A 88 13.87 20.42 -9.71
CA VAL A 88 14.15 20.17 -8.29
C VAL A 88 15.36 19.25 -8.15
N GLU A 89 16.38 19.66 -7.42
CA GLU A 89 17.50 18.76 -7.09
C GLU A 89 17.03 17.66 -6.13
N LYS A 90 17.30 16.40 -6.48
CA LYS A 90 16.89 15.21 -5.71
C LYS A 90 17.39 15.25 -4.27
N MET A 91 18.65 15.64 -4.07
CA MET A 91 19.23 15.72 -2.72
C MET A 91 18.59 16.83 -1.88
N ALA A 92 18.28 17.98 -2.48
CA ALA A 92 17.57 19.06 -1.81
C ALA A 92 16.16 18.64 -1.39
N LEU A 93 15.44 17.92 -2.27
CA LEU A 93 14.12 17.36 -1.95
C LEU A 93 14.17 16.37 -0.79
N ILE A 94 15.14 15.44 -0.80
CA ILE A 94 15.33 14.44 0.27
C ILE A 94 15.61 15.14 1.61
N ASN A 95 16.55 16.09 1.62
CA ASN A 95 16.92 16.81 2.84
C ASN A 95 15.73 17.59 3.41
N ARG A 96 14.92 18.24 2.55
CA ARG A 96 13.74 18.99 2.99
C ARG A 96 12.66 18.08 3.58
N LEU A 97 12.38 16.94 2.94
CA LEU A 97 11.40 15.97 3.43
C LEU A 97 11.85 15.29 4.74
N GLU A 98 13.16 15.06 4.90
CA GLU A 98 13.73 14.55 6.15
C GLU A 98 13.62 15.58 7.28
N ALA A 99 13.95 16.84 7.02
CA ALA A 99 13.96 17.90 8.02
C ALA A 99 12.56 18.38 8.44
N GLU A 100 11.64 18.58 7.49
CA GLU A 100 10.32 19.18 7.76
C GLU A 100 9.25 18.14 8.09
N TYR A 101 9.36 16.92 7.54
CA TYR A 101 8.32 15.89 7.64
C TYR A 101 8.81 14.62 8.35
N ASN A 102 10.07 14.58 8.79
CA ASN A 102 10.67 13.48 9.54
C ASN A 102 10.50 12.11 8.83
N ILE A 103 10.53 12.13 7.49
CA ILE A 103 10.46 10.93 6.65
C ILE A 103 11.90 10.44 6.42
N PRO A 104 12.21 9.18 6.72
CA PRO A 104 13.58 8.70 6.60
C PRO A 104 14.01 8.56 5.13
N ARG A 105 15.29 8.82 4.83
CA ARG A 105 15.82 8.88 3.45
C ARG A 105 15.51 7.66 2.59
N ASN A 106 15.68 6.48 3.17
CA ASN A 106 15.41 5.19 2.53
C ASN A 106 13.92 5.05 2.13
N GLU A 107 13.00 5.65 2.89
CA GLU A 107 11.59 5.69 2.52
C GLU A 107 11.34 6.71 1.40
N ILE A 108 11.92 7.91 1.49
CA ILE A 108 11.80 8.94 0.44
C ILE A 108 12.31 8.41 -0.91
N GLU A 109 13.45 7.73 -0.94
CA GLU A 109 13.99 7.14 -2.16
C GLU A 109 13.06 6.12 -2.80
N ARG A 110 12.39 5.28 -1.99
CA ARG A 110 11.38 4.33 -2.47
C ARG A 110 10.18 5.05 -3.08
N LEU A 111 9.70 6.13 -2.45
CA LEU A 111 8.59 6.94 -2.95
C LEU A 111 8.94 7.61 -4.28
N ILE A 112 10.16 8.14 -4.42
CA ILE A 112 10.66 8.74 -5.67
C ILE A 112 10.70 7.66 -6.77
N MET A 113 11.29 6.50 -6.51
CA MET A 113 11.34 5.41 -7.49
C MET A 113 9.95 4.96 -7.92
N GLN A 114 8.99 4.91 -6.99
CA GLN A 114 7.60 4.58 -7.29
C GLN A 114 6.97 5.62 -8.22
N LEU A 115 7.10 6.91 -7.91
CA LEU A 115 6.55 7.99 -8.73
C LEU A 115 7.19 8.06 -10.13
N GLN A 116 8.48 7.70 -10.25
CA GLN A 116 9.16 7.56 -11.53
C GLN A 116 8.61 6.38 -12.35
N ARG A 117 8.40 5.22 -11.72
CA ARG A 117 7.79 4.04 -12.36
C ARG A 117 6.35 4.30 -12.82
N GLU A 118 5.60 5.06 -12.03
CA GLU A 118 4.22 5.48 -12.35
C GLU A 118 4.18 6.61 -13.40
N GLY A 119 5.33 7.16 -13.80
CA GLY A 119 5.43 8.24 -14.78
C GLY A 119 4.90 9.59 -14.28
N THR A 120 4.64 9.73 -12.98
CA THR A 120 4.16 10.99 -12.37
C THR A 120 5.29 12.03 -12.27
N ILE A 121 6.53 11.57 -12.12
CA ILE A 121 7.73 12.40 -12.15
C ILE A 121 8.77 11.75 -13.06
N TYR A 122 9.66 12.55 -13.61
CA TYR A 122 10.77 12.09 -14.43
C TYR A 122 12.07 12.83 -14.06
N GLU A 123 13.19 12.30 -14.55
CA GLU A 123 14.52 12.83 -14.30
C GLU A 123 15.08 13.44 -15.59
N PRO A 124 14.82 14.74 -15.89
CA PRO A 124 15.32 15.40 -17.10
C PRO A 124 16.85 15.45 -17.19
N ARG A 125 17.52 15.51 -16.04
CA ARG A 125 18.97 15.52 -15.89
C ARG A 125 19.31 14.70 -14.64
N GLU A 126 20.43 13.98 -14.69
CA GLU A 126 20.92 13.22 -13.55
C GLU A 126 20.94 14.08 -12.27
N GLY A 127 20.24 13.61 -11.25
CA GLY A 127 20.09 14.29 -9.96
C GLY A 127 18.96 15.35 -9.90
N TYR A 128 18.22 15.60 -10.97
CA TYR A 128 17.13 16.59 -11.02
C TYR A 128 15.80 15.94 -11.37
N LEU A 129 14.78 16.21 -10.56
CA LEU A 129 13.42 15.70 -10.70
C LEU A 129 12.49 16.78 -11.22
N LYS A 130 11.52 16.35 -12.02
CA LYS A 130 10.44 17.20 -12.54
C LYS A 130 9.14 16.43 -12.65
N LYS A 131 8.01 17.10 -12.44
CA LYS A 131 6.70 16.49 -12.65
C LYS A 131 6.40 16.38 -14.16
N THR A 132 5.89 15.22 -14.59
CA THR A 132 5.44 14.99 -15.97
C THR A 132 4.20 15.83 -16.27
#